data_AF-A0A1Q7BTP4-F1
#
_entry.id   AF-A0A1Q7BTP4-F1
#
_cell.length_a   1.000
_cell.length_b   1.000
_cell.length_c   1.000
_cell.angle_alpha   90.00
_cell.angle_beta   90.00
_cell.angle_gamma   90.00
#
_symmetry.space_group_name_H-M   'P 1'
#
loop_
_entity.id
_entity.type
_entity.pdbx_description
1 polymer ?
#
loop_
_entity_poly.entity_id
_entity_poly.type
_entity_poly.pdbx_seq_one_letter_code
_entity_poly.pdbx_strand_id
1 'polypeptide(L)'
;MGRIVGHYASWLLAALVGVLIVLTLVPAAASVGWPVLPLMFVVTVLLAVSIFVHNRRLCERCIASMPLDAAAAASRYAVRFRIAHLFEHKLIAVCYLAGLVGCSLLSTDPVGRYGWAVAQGSLVYLLLVYGTHQRLQPWCPQCRNGGEERTAPTAPTPVSTHR
;
A
#
# COMPACT_ATOMS: atom_id res chain seq x y z
N MET A 1 11.62 18.54 -4.33
CA MET A 1 11.32 17.81 -3.08
C MET A 1 10.29 16.68 -3.21
N GLY A 2 9.22 16.80 -4.03
CA GLY A 2 8.13 15.80 -4.06
C GLY A 2 8.45 14.38 -4.57
N ARG A 3 9.57 14.13 -5.27
CA ARG A 3 9.90 12.79 -5.80
C ARG A 3 10.45 11.83 -4.74
N ILE A 4 11.23 12.34 -3.78
CA ILE A 4 11.88 11.54 -2.73
C ILE A 4 10.85 11.15 -1.66
N VAL A 5 10.04 12.13 -1.23
CA VAL A 5 9.02 11.91 -0.18
C VAL A 5 8.02 10.83 -0.60
N GLY A 6 7.55 10.84 -1.85
CA GLY A 6 6.58 9.84 -2.34
C GLY A 6 7.06 8.39 -2.26
N HIS A 7 8.36 8.14 -2.50
CA HIS A 7 8.93 6.79 -2.43
C HIS A 7 8.98 6.25 -0.99
N TYR A 8 9.36 7.11 -0.04
CA TYR A 8 9.42 6.77 1.38
C TYR A 8 8.09 6.94 2.11
N ALA A 9 7.10 7.59 1.51
CA ALA A 9 5.84 7.93 2.17
C ALA A 9 5.09 6.70 2.69
N SER A 10 5.10 5.57 1.98
CA SER A 10 4.49 4.33 2.46
C SER A 10 5.19 3.77 3.71
N TRP A 11 6.52 3.87 3.76
CA TRP A 11 7.31 3.46 4.93
C TRP A 11 7.12 4.40 6.11
N LEU A 12 7.14 5.72 5.86
CA LEU A 12 6.88 6.74 6.87
C LEU A 12 5.48 6.60 7.45
N LEU A 13 4.48 6.34 6.60
CA LEU A 13 3.10 6.10 7.04
C LEU A 13 2.98 4.81 7.84
N ALA A 14 3.63 3.72 7.42
CA ALA A 14 3.67 2.47 8.18
C ALA A 14 4.33 2.65 9.55
N ALA A 15 5.46 3.37 9.61
CA ALA A 15 6.15 3.68 10.85
C ALA A 15 5.29 4.56 11.78
N LEU A 16 4.61 5.57 11.22
CA LEU A 16 3.70 6.44 11.96
C LEU A 16 2.55 5.65 12.58
N VAL A 17 1.94 4.74 11.83
CA VAL A 17 0.90 3.86 12.34
C VAL A 17 1.47 2.89 13.38
N GLY A 18 2.69 2.38 13.20
CA GLY A 18 3.38 1.59 14.23
C GLY A 18 3.54 2.33 15.56
N VAL A 19 3.90 3.61 15.51
CA VAL A 19 3.95 4.48 16.71
C VAL A 19 2.56 4.64 17.33
N LEU A 20 1.51 4.85 16.52
CA LEU A 20 0.13 4.93 17.01
C LEU A 20 -0.33 3.64 17.69
N ILE A 21 0.04 2.47 17.16
CA ILE A 21 -0.25 1.17 17.76
C ILE A 21 0.42 1.07 19.14
N VAL A 22 1.71 1.43 19.24
CA VAL A 22 2.43 1.41 20.53
C VAL A 22 1.79 2.36 21.55
N LEU A 23 1.44 3.59 21.14
CA LEU A 23 0.74 4.55 22.00
C LEU A 23 -0.64 4.05 22.44
N THR A 24 -1.35 3.33 21.56
CA THR A 24 -2.64 2.70 21.88
C THR A 24 -2.50 1.59 22.92
N LEU A 25 -1.42 0.80 22.83
CA LEU A 25 -1.19 -0.36 23.70
C LEU A 25 -0.49 -0.01 25.02
N VAL A 26 0.21 1.12 25.09
CA VAL A 26 0.97 1.57 26.27
C VAL A 26 0.41 2.90 26.77
N PRO A 27 -0.63 2.88 27.64
CA PRO A 27 -1.29 4.11 28.13
C PRO A 27 -0.36 5.04 28.92
N ALA A 28 0.67 4.49 29.57
CA ALA A 28 1.67 5.28 30.28
C ALA A 28 2.49 6.18 29.33
N ALA A 29 2.56 5.85 28.04
CA ALA A 29 3.17 6.66 27.00
C ALA A 29 2.19 7.68 26.37
N ALA A 30 0.90 7.62 26.74
CA ALA A 30 -0.17 8.42 26.15
C ALA A 30 -0.35 9.81 26.80
N SER A 31 0.64 10.33 27.53
CA SER A 31 0.67 11.71 28.04
C SER A 31 0.96 12.73 26.92
N VAL A 32 0.39 12.49 25.75
CA VAL A 32 0.61 13.26 24.55
C VAL A 32 -0.35 14.45 24.57
N GLY A 33 0.19 15.66 24.48
CA GLY A 33 -0.62 16.87 24.49
C GLY A 33 -1.66 16.90 23.36
N TRP A 34 -2.79 17.56 23.63
CA TRP A 34 -3.88 17.75 22.65
C TRP A 34 -3.45 18.25 21.25
N PRO A 35 -2.39 19.09 21.05
CA PRO A 35 -2.02 19.54 19.70
C PRO A 35 -1.33 18.45 18.86
N VAL A 36 -0.91 17.33 19.45
CA VAL A 36 -0.21 16.27 18.71
C VAL A 36 -1.20 15.47 17.84
N LEU A 37 -2.43 15.28 18.29
CA LEU A 37 -3.46 14.57 17.52
C LEU A 37 -3.76 15.23 16.16
N PRO A 38 -4.08 16.55 16.08
CA PRO A 38 -4.31 17.19 14.79
C PRO A 38 -3.04 17.21 13.93
N LEU A 39 -1.85 17.37 14.53
CA LEU A 39 -0.59 17.29 13.79
C LEU A 39 -0.39 15.91 13.14
N MET A 40 -0.60 14.84 13.91
CA MET A 40 -0.51 13.45 13.44
C MET A 40 -1.51 13.18 12.31
N PHE A 41 -2.73 13.70 12.44
CA PHE A 41 -3.75 13.61 11.39
C PHE A 41 -3.30 14.33 10.10
N VAL A 42 -2.83 15.57 10.20
CA VAL A 42 -2.33 16.33 9.05
C VAL A 42 -1.16 15.62 8.38
N VAL A 43 -0.18 15.12 9.14
CA VAL A 43 0.95 14.36 8.61
C VAL A 43 0.48 13.09 7.90
N THR A 44 -0.48 12.37 8.49
CA THR A 44 -1.07 11.16 7.88
C THR A 44 -1.74 11.46 6.54
N VAL A 45 -2.56 12.52 6.48
CA VAL A 45 -3.23 12.94 5.25
C VAL A 45 -2.22 13.36 4.19
N LEU A 46 -1.21 14.15 4.56
CA LEU A 46 -0.14 14.57 3.63
C LEU A 46 0.64 13.37 3.07
N LEU A 47 0.99 12.40 3.91
CA LEU A 47 1.65 11.17 3.49
C LEU A 47 0.75 10.34 2.55
N ALA A 48 -0.53 10.18 2.88
CA ALA A 48 -1.49 9.47 2.04
C ALA A 48 -1.62 10.14 0.67
N VAL A 49 -1.83 11.46 0.62
CA VAL A 49 -1.89 12.22 -0.63
C VAL A 49 -0.58 12.09 -1.42
N SER A 50 0.57 12.16 -0.73
CA SER A 50 1.88 11.95 -1.38
C SER A 50 1.99 10.57 -2.03
N ILE A 51 1.46 9.52 -1.39
CA ILE A 51 1.43 8.16 -1.97
C ILE A 51 0.53 8.13 -3.21
N PHE A 52 -0.68 8.69 -3.13
CA PHE A 52 -1.59 8.73 -4.28
C PHE A 52 -1.01 9.48 -5.48
N VAL A 53 -0.39 10.64 -5.24
CA VAL A 53 0.26 11.43 -6.29
C VAL A 53 1.49 10.71 -6.85
N HIS A 54 2.27 10.04 -5.99
CA HIS A 54 3.45 9.30 -6.39
C HIS A 54 3.12 8.07 -7.23
N ASN A 55 2.11 7.29 -6.83
CA ASN A 55 1.71 6.06 -7.53
C ASN A 55 1.16 6.34 -8.94
N ARG A 56 0.74 7.57 -9.23
CA ARG A 56 0.35 8.01 -10.59
C ARG A 56 1.54 8.38 -11.49
N ARG A 57 2.78 8.38 -10.97
CA ARG A 57 3.98 8.79 -11.71
C ARG A 57 5.00 7.67 -11.74
N LEU A 58 5.67 7.50 -12.89
CA LEU A 58 6.82 6.62 -13.01
C LEU A 58 8.02 7.22 -12.26
N CYS A 59 8.61 6.43 -11.38
CA CYS A 59 9.68 6.83 -10.47
C CYS A 59 10.89 5.94 -10.78
N GLU A 60 12.04 6.53 -11.15
CA GLU A 60 13.26 5.79 -11.51
C GLU A 60 13.70 4.84 -10.41
N ARG A 61 13.61 5.29 -9.15
CA ARG A 61 13.97 4.46 -7.97
C ARG A 61 13.04 3.26 -7.79
N CYS A 62 11.78 3.40 -8.17
CA CYS A 62 10.77 2.35 -8.10
C CYS A 62 11.03 1.30 -9.19
N ILE A 63 11.33 1.75 -10.41
CA ILE A 63 11.72 0.88 -11.53
C ILE A 63 13.03 0.17 -11.22
N ALA A 64 14.03 0.87 -10.69
CA ALA A 64 15.32 0.28 -10.31
C ALA A 64 15.18 -0.73 -9.15
N SER A 65 14.17 -0.59 -8.30
CA SER A 65 13.85 -1.55 -7.24
C SER A 65 13.02 -2.76 -7.72
N MET A 66 12.62 -2.78 -8.99
CA MET A 66 11.83 -3.87 -9.54
C MET A 66 12.70 -5.13 -9.64
N PRO A 67 12.22 -6.30 -9.18
CA PRO A 67 12.97 -7.55 -9.33
C PRO A 67 13.21 -7.86 -10.82
N LEU A 68 14.41 -8.35 -11.14
CA LEU A 68 14.73 -8.77 -12.52
C LEU A 68 13.76 -9.84 -13.03
N ASP A 69 13.38 -10.78 -12.16
CA ASP A 69 12.33 -11.76 -12.42
C ASP A 69 11.02 -11.33 -11.75
N ALA A 70 10.36 -10.35 -12.35
CA ALA A 70 9.10 -9.82 -11.86
C ALA A 70 7.95 -10.83 -11.92
N ALA A 71 7.98 -11.78 -12.86
CA ALA A 71 7.00 -12.86 -12.96
C ALA A 71 7.11 -13.83 -11.78
N ALA A 72 8.31 -14.30 -11.44
CA ALA A 72 8.51 -15.16 -10.27
C ALA A 72 8.31 -14.40 -8.94
N ALA A 73 8.54 -13.09 -8.91
CA ALA A 73 8.15 -12.28 -7.76
C ALA A 73 6.63 -12.20 -7.62
N ALA A 74 5.90 -11.99 -8.71
CA ALA A 74 4.45 -11.90 -8.71
C ALA A 74 3.78 -13.20 -8.22
N SER A 75 4.29 -14.37 -8.62
CA SER A 75 3.75 -15.67 -8.16
C SER A 75 3.81 -15.83 -6.63
N ARG A 76 4.88 -15.32 -5.98
CA ARG A 76 5.03 -15.32 -4.51
C ARG A 76 4.02 -14.42 -3.79
N TYR A 77 3.48 -13.41 -4.46
CA TYR A 77 2.53 -12.45 -3.88
C TYR A 77 1.07 -12.67 -4.32
N ALA A 78 0.74 -13.84 -4.89
CA ALA A 78 -0.61 -14.16 -5.37
C ALA A 78 -1.72 -13.94 -4.32
N VAL A 79 -1.46 -14.24 -3.05
CA VAL A 79 -2.40 -14.00 -1.95
C VAL A 79 -2.68 -12.51 -1.76
N ARG A 80 -1.64 -11.67 -1.83
CA ARG A 80 -1.79 -10.21 -1.72
C ARG A 80 -2.63 -9.65 -2.85
N PHE A 81 -2.43 -10.15 -4.07
CA PHE A 81 -3.24 -9.74 -5.22
C PHE A 81 -4.72 -10.10 -5.03
N ARG A 82 -5.01 -11.30 -4.51
CA ARG A 82 -6.38 -11.70 -4.20
C ARG A 82 -7.03 -10.77 -3.18
N ILE A 83 -6.29 -10.34 -2.14
CA ILE A 83 -6.79 -9.38 -1.16
C ILE A 83 -7.04 -8.01 -1.80
N ALA A 84 -6.13 -7.53 -2.65
CA ALA A 84 -6.31 -6.26 -3.36
C ALA A 84 -7.61 -6.25 -4.20
N HIS A 85 -7.87 -7.34 -4.94
CA HIS A 85 -9.08 -7.50 -5.73
C HIS A 85 -10.33 -7.74 -4.88
N LEU A 86 -10.22 -8.42 -3.74
CA LEU A 86 -11.32 -8.58 -2.80
C LEU A 86 -11.88 -7.22 -2.36
N PHE A 87 -10.99 -6.25 -2.13
CA PHE A 87 -11.35 -4.89 -1.74
C PHE A 87 -11.85 -4.01 -2.89
N GLU A 88 -11.83 -4.46 -4.14
CA GLU A 88 -12.53 -3.78 -5.25
C GLU A 88 -14.06 -3.95 -5.13
N HIS A 89 -14.52 -4.99 -4.42
CA HIS A 89 -15.93 -5.13 -4.09
C HIS A 89 -16.34 -4.11 -3.01
N LYS A 90 -17.15 -3.12 -3.43
CA LYS A 90 -17.62 -2.02 -2.57
C LYS A 90 -18.23 -2.50 -1.25
N LEU A 91 -19.00 -3.60 -1.28
CA LEU A 91 -19.62 -4.14 -0.07
C LEU A 91 -18.58 -4.59 0.96
N ILE A 92 -17.52 -5.27 0.51
CA ILE A 92 -16.43 -5.71 1.39
C ILE A 92 -15.67 -4.51 1.95
N ALA A 93 -15.37 -3.53 1.10
CA ALA A 93 -14.71 -2.30 1.54
C ALA A 93 -15.55 -1.54 2.58
N VAL A 94 -16.87 -1.46 2.40
CA VAL A 94 -17.79 -0.82 3.36
C VAL A 94 -17.89 -1.62 4.66
N CYS A 95 -18.04 -2.95 4.59
CA CYS A 95 -18.05 -3.80 5.78
C CYS A 95 -16.73 -3.67 6.57
N TYR A 96 -15.60 -3.63 5.89
CA TYR A 96 -14.30 -3.41 6.51
C TYR A 96 -14.20 -2.03 7.17
N LEU A 97 -14.64 -0.97 6.48
CA LEU A 97 -14.67 0.39 7.05
C LEU A 97 -15.56 0.44 8.31
N ALA A 98 -16.73 -0.19 8.27
CA ALA A 98 -17.62 -0.28 9.42
C ALA A 98 -16.96 -1.02 10.59
N GLY A 99 -16.23 -2.11 10.31
CA GLY A 99 -15.42 -2.82 11.30
C GLY A 99 -14.33 -1.94 11.92
N LEU A 100 -13.60 -1.17 11.10
CA LEU A 100 -12.59 -0.22 11.59
C LEU A 100 -13.20 0.83 12.51
N VAL A 101 -14.33 1.42 12.13
CA VAL A 101 -15.05 2.40 12.96
C VAL A 101 -15.51 1.76 14.26
N GLY A 102 -16.09 0.56 14.21
CA GLY A 102 -16.49 -0.20 15.39
C GLY A 102 -15.32 -0.45 16.36
N CYS A 103 -14.17 -0.90 15.85
CA CYS A 103 -12.96 -1.08 16.65
C CYS A 103 -12.45 0.24 17.26
N SER A 104 -12.54 1.34 16.51
CA SER A 104 -12.14 2.67 17.00
C SER A 104 -13.04 3.14 18.16
N LEU A 105 -14.35 2.89 18.09
CA LEU A 105 -15.30 3.27 19.13
C LEU A 105 -15.09 2.47 20.42
N LEU A 106 -14.59 1.23 20.31
CA LEU A 106 -14.24 0.38 21.45
C LEU A 106 -12.81 0.59 21.96
N SER A 107 -12.03 1.50 21.37
CA SER A 107 -10.60 1.63 21.67
C SER A 107 -10.28 2.08 23.11
N THR A 108 -11.24 2.68 23.81
CA THR A 108 -11.11 3.08 25.22
C THR A 108 -11.26 1.92 26.19
N ASP A 109 -11.87 0.81 25.75
CA ASP A 109 -12.01 -0.41 26.54
C ASP A 109 -10.67 -1.17 26.62
N PRO A 110 -10.31 -1.77 27.78
CA PRO A 110 -9.07 -2.51 27.93
C PRO A 110 -8.84 -3.62 26.91
N VAL A 111 -9.90 -4.31 26.47
CA VAL A 111 -9.83 -5.36 25.45
C VAL A 111 -9.97 -4.75 24.06
N GLY A 112 -10.87 -3.77 23.91
CA GLY A 112 -11.12 -3.08 22.64
C GLY A 112 -9.90 -2.39 22.04
N ARG A 113 -8.94 -1.93 22.88
CA ARG A 113 -7.66 -1.36 22.40
C ARG A 113 -6.83 -2.33 21.55
N TYR A 114 -6.89 -3.64 21.85
CA TYR A 114 -6.19 -4.65 21.04
C TYR A 114 -6.87 -4.82 19.69
N GLY A 115 -8.20 -4.83 19.65
CA GLY A 115 -8.96 -4.82 18.41
C GLY A 115 -8.63 -3.60 17.55
N TRP A 116 -8.52 -2.42 18.17
CA TRP A 116 -8.10 -1.20 17.48
C TRP A 116 -6.67 -1.25 16.97
N ALA A 117 -5.72 -1.80 17.74
CA ALA A 117 -4.35 -2.02 17.28
C ALA A 117 -4.27 -2.98 16.08
N VAL A 118 -5.06 -4.06 16.09
CA VAL A 118 -5.15 -5.00 14.95
C VAL A 118 -5.75 -4.31 13.72
N ALA A 119 -6.80 -3.51 13.90
CA ALA A 119 -7.41 -2.70 12.85
C ALA A 119 -6.43 -1.69 12.21
N GLN A 120 -5.60 -1.03 13.03
CA GLN A 120 -4.52 -0.17 12.54
C GLN A 120 -3.46 -0.97 11.77
N GLY A 121 -3.07 -2.14 12.29
CA GLY A 121 -2.13 -3.03 11.63
C GLY A 121 -2.65 -3.55 10.27
N SER A 122 -3.94 -3.87 10.17
CA SER A 122 -4.55 -4.29 8.91
C SER A 122 -4.59 -3.18 7.86
N LEU A 123 -4.73 -1.91 8.26
CA LEU A 123 -4.58 -0.77 7.35
C LEU A 123 -3.16 -0.67 6.76
N VAL A 124 -2.13 -0.84 7.59
CA VAL A 124 -0.73 -0.89 7.11
C VAL A 124 -0.54 -2.06 6.15
N TYR A 125 -1.08 -3.22 6.48
CA TYR A 125 -1.01 -4.38 5.60
C TYR A 125 -1.71 -4.13 4.26
N LEU A 126 -2.90 -3.53 4.25
CA LEU A 126 -3.60 -3.16 3.01
C LEU A 126 -2.79 -2.15 2.17
N LEU A 127 -2.15 -1.16 2.81
CA LEU A 127 -1.27 -0.23 2.12
C LEU A 127 -0.13 -0.96 1.40
N LEU A 128 0.51 -1.93 2.07
CA LEU A 128 1.58 -2.75 1.49
C LEU A 128 1.06 -3.65 0.38
N VAL A 129 -0.13 -4.23 0.55
CA VAL A 129 -0.80 -5.06 -0.47
C VAL A 129 -1.05 -4.23 -1.74
N TYR A 130 -1.68 -3.07 -1.62
CA TYR A 130 -1.95 -2.19 -2.76
C TYR A 130 -0.67 -1.65 -3.40
N GLY A 131 0.34 -1.27 -2.60
CA GLY A 131 1.64 -0.86 -3.13
C GLY A 131 2.34 -1.98 -3.91
N THR A 132 2.27 -3.22 -3.41
CA THR A 132 2.83 -4.40 -4.11
C THR A 132 2.05 -4.69 -5.39
N HIS A 133 0.72 -4.65 -5.33
CA HIS A 133 -0.16 -4.90 -6.47
C HIS A 133 0.05 -3.87 -7.58
N GLN A 134 0.12 -2.58 -7.29
CA GLN A 134 0.38 -1.54 -8.30
C GLN A 134 1.74 -1.70 -8.98
N ARG A 135 2.78 -2.11 -8.23
CA ARG A 135 4.13 -2.32 -8.79
C ARG A 135 4.21 -3.53 -9.70
N LEU A 136 3.52 -4.62 -9.33
CA LEU A 136 3.53 -5.89 -10.06
C LEU A 136 2.27 -6.09 -10.90
N GLN A 137 1.46 -5.05 -11.10
CA GLN A 137 0.19 -5.10 -11.81
C GLN A 137 0.32 -5.74 -13.21
N PRO A 138 1.37 -5.48 -14.01
CA PRO A 138 1.53 -6.11 -15.33
C PRO A 138 1.65 -7.64 -15.27
N TRP A 139 2.01 -8.22 -14.13
CA TRP A 139 2.16 -9.65 -13.94
C TRP A 139 1.06 -10.25 -13.05
N CYS A 140 0.04 -9.47 -12.67
CA CYS A 140 -1.07 -9.95 -11.86
C CYS A 140 -2.09 -10.72 -12.72
N PRO A 141 -2.34 -12.01 -12.47
CA PRO A 141 -3.23 -12.84 -13.31
C PRO A 141 -4.71 -12.47 -13.19
N GLN A 142 -5.10 -11.73 -12.15
CA GLN A 142 -6.49 -11.32 -11.91
C GLN A 142 -6.81 -9.98 -12.60
N CYS A 143 -5.80 -9.25 -13.07
CA CYS A 143 -5.98 -8.00 -13.80
C CYS A 143 -6.24 -8.29 -15.28
N ARG A 144 -7.15 -7.55 -15.90
CA ARG A 144 -7.58 -7.70 -17.31
C ARG A 144 -6.44 -7.70 -18.35
N ASN A 145 -5.29 -7.10 -18.04
CA ASN A 145 -4.11 -7.05 -18.92
C ASN A 145 -2.83 -7.52 -18.19
N GLY A 146 -2.95 -8.26 -17.09
CA GLY A 146 -1.83 -8.70 -16.27
C GLY A 146 -1.60 -10.20 -16.36
N GLY A 147 -0.36 -10.65 -16.20
CA GLY A 147 0.00 -12.07 -16.18
C GLY A 147 0.19 -12.72 -17.55
N GLU A 148 -0.13 -12.01 -18.63
CA GLU A 148 0.20 -12.42 -20.00
C GLU A 148 1.53 -11.81 -20.43
N GLU A 149 2.48 -12.68 -20.77
CA GLU A 149 3.71 -12.26 -21.44
C GLU A 149 3.33 -11.86 -22.87
N ARG A 150 3.26 -10.54 -23.12
CA ARG A 150 3.04 -10.06 -24.48
C ARG A 150 4.23 -10.50 -25.33
N THR A 151 3.97 -11.35 -26.31
CA THR A 151 4.97 -11.70 -27.32
C THR A 151 5.53 -10.40 -27.88
N ALA A 152 6.84 -10.18 -27.72
CA ALA A 152 7.48 -9.01 -28.29
C ALA A 152 7.17 -8.99 -29.80
N PRO A 153 6.81 -7.84 -30.38
CA PRO A 153 6.68 -7.73 -31.82
C PRO A 153 7.94 -8.28 -32.46
N THR A 154 7.80 -9.20 -33.42
CA THR A 154 8.93 -9.76 -34.15
C THR A 154 9.77 -8.61 -34.66
N ALA A 155 11.04 -8.56 -34.25
CA ALA A 155 11.94 -7.50 -34.70
C ALA A 155 11.93 -7.49 -36.24
N PRO A 156 11.75 -6.32 -36.89
CA PRO A 156 11.75 -6.27 -38.33
C PRO A 156 13.06 -6.83 -38.85
N THR A 157 12.99 -7.78 -39.78
CA THR A 157 14.17 -8.30 -40.47
C THR A 157 14.88 -7.12 -41.13
N PRO A 158 16.20 -6.94 -40.92
CA PRO A 158 16.94 -5.88 -41.58
C PRO A 158 16.85 -6.11 -43.09
N VAL A 159 16.32 -5.12 -43.81
CA VAL A 159 16.31 -5.13 -45.28
C VAL A 159 17.76 -4.99 -45.73
N SER A 160 18.32 -6.02 -46.38
CA SER A 160 19.67 -5.92 -46.94
C SER A 160 19.64 -4.96 -48.13
N THR A 161 20.26 -3.79 -48.00
CA THR A 161 20.41 -2.79 -49.05
C THR A 161 21.67 -3.00 -49.89
N HIS A 162 22.05 -4.26 -50.16
CA HIS A 162 23.13 -4.54 -51.10
C HIS A 162 22.61 -4.45 -52.54
N ARG A 163 23.05 -3.40 -53.23
CA ARG A 163 22.90 -3.16 -54.65
C ARG A 163 24.17 -3.58 -55.38
#